data_AF-A0A8S2WWZ7-F1
#
_entry.id   AF-A0A8S2WWZ7-F1
#
_cell.length_a   1.000
_cell.length_b   1.000
_cell.length_c   1.000
_cell.angle_alpha   90.00
_cell.angle_beta   90.00
_cell.angle_gamma   90.00
#
_symmetry.space_group_name_H-M   'P 1'
#
loop_
_entity.id
_entity.type
_entity.pdbx_description
1 polymer ?
#
loop_
_entity_poly.entity_id
_entity_poly.type
_entity_poly.pdbx_seq_one_letter_code
_entity_poly.pdbx_strand_id
1 'polypeptide(L)'
;AYEDLQIKHEPLSLIKPQFETPMPLLKPAVYPPLFRDVDPPALELFDLEDYFASETSRLNQLANKCNEQDLEFFVKEFGNIAGISSRIPADQRDAKHILDYVLTQLFEFKRLNVEQGLDDYEPGMYGSKIVDSDSLQWNSRPTVASNYDRLVVDE
;
A
#
# COMPACT_ATOMS: atom_id res chain seq x y z
N ALA A 1 -6.54 -30.18 89.61
CA ALA A 1 -7.42 -30.28 88.43
C ALA A 1 -6.83 -29.55 87.21
N TYR A 2 -6.69 -28.21 87.21
CA TYR A 2 -6.12 -27.48 86.06
C TYR A 2 -4.60 -27.68 85.87
N GLU A 3 -3.82 -27.72 86.95
CA GLU A 3 -2.37 -27.99 86.90
C GLU A 3 -2.04 -29.42 86.47
N ASP A 4 -2.84 -30.41 86.90
CA ASP A 4 -2.69 -31.82 86.52
C ASP A 4 -2.95 -32.05 85.02
N LEU A 5 -3.74 -31.18 84.39
CA LEU A 5 -4.05 -31.19 82.95
C LEU A 5 -3.06 -30.33 82.13
N GLN A 6 -2.10 -29.66 82.77
CA GLN A 6 -1.14 -28.73 82.15
C GLN A 6 -1.77 -27.59 81.33
N ILE A 7 -2.96 -27.10 81.73
CA ILE A 7 -3.64 -26.00 81.03
C ILE A 7 -3.46 -24.70 81.81
N LYS A 8 -3.03 -23.64 81.11
CA LYS A 8 -2.85 -22.30 81.68
C LYS A 8 -4.21 -21.70 82.05
N HIS A 9 -4.38 -21.34 83.33
CA HIS A 9 -5.63 -20.78 83.84
C HIS A 9 -5.65 -19.25 83.69
N GLU A 10 -6.27 -18.75 82.61
CA GLU A 10 -6.44 -17.32 82.32
C GLU A 10 -7.92 -16.97 82.09
N PRO A 11 -8.36 -15.74 82.44
CA PRO A 11 -9.76 -15.34 82.25
C PRO A 11 -10.10 -15.32 80.76
N LEU A 12 -11.18 -16.01 80.39
CA LEU A 12 -11.64 -16.15 79.01
C LEU A 12 -11.89 -14.77 78.38
N SER A 13 -11.25 -14.50 77.25
CA SER A 13 -11.52 -13.31 76.45
C SER A 13 -12.65 -13.60 75.46
N LEU A 14 -13.54 -12.62 75.24
CA LEU A 14 -14.67 -12.78 74.33
C LEU A 14 -14.19 -12.60 72.88
N ILE A 15 -14.35 -13.64 72.06
CA ILE A 15 -14.08 -13.55 70.63
C ILE A 15 -15.15 -12.63 70.01
N LYS A 16 -14.71 -11.55 69.36
CA LYS A 16 -15.63 -10.68 68.62
C LYS A 16 -16.19 -11.46 67.43
N PRO A 17 -17.51 -11.53 67.25
CA PRO A 17 -18.09 -12.21 66.11
C PRO A 17 -17.65 -11.51 64.83
N GLN A 18 -17.23 -12.28 63.83
CA GLN A 18 -17.04 -11.77 62.49
C GLN A 18 -18.41 -11.74 61.81
N PHE A 19 -18.92 -10.54 61.54
CA PHE A 19 -20.16 -10.38 60.81
C PHE A 19 -19.84 -10.27 59.32
N GLU A 20 -20.18 -11.29 58.56
CA GLU A 20 -20.08 -11.23 57.10
C GLU A 20 -21.19 -10.32 56.57
N THR A 21 -20.82 -9.34 55.75
CA THR A 21 -21.81 -8.55 55.00
C THR A 21 -21.96 -9.22 53.64
N PRO A 22 -23.07 -9.93 53.36
CA PRO A 22 -23.22 -10.68 52.12
C PRO A 22 -23.15 -9.72 50.94
N MET A 23 -22.33 -10.08 49.94
CA MET A 23 -22.23 -9.29 48.72
C MET A 23 -23.57 -9.33 47.97
N PRO A 24 -23.97 -8.23 47.30
CA PRO A 24 -25.11 -8.25 46.39
C PRO A 24 -24.97 -9.39 45.37
N LEU A 25 -26.09 -10.02 45.02
CA LEU A 25 -26.10 -11.13 44.07
C LEU A 25 -25.53 -10.67 42.72
N LEU A 26 -24.49 -11.38 42.27
CA LEU A 26 -23.88 -11.14 40.98
C LEU A 26 -24.87 -11.54 39.88
N LYS A 27 -25.08 -10.66 38.91
CA LYS A 27 -25.91 -10.94 37.74
C LYS A 27 -25.01 -11.34 36.57
N PRO A 28 -25.23 -12.51 35.95
CA PRO A 28 -24.51 -12.86 34.74
C PRO A 28 -24.90 -11.90 33.61
N ALA A 29 -23.94 -11.55 32.75
CA ALA A 29 -24.23 -10.79 31.55
C ALA A 29 -25.07 -11.64 30.59
N VAL A 30 -26.12 -11.05 30.04
CA VAL A 30 -26.98 -11.67 29.02
C VAL A 30 -26.94 -10.82 27.76
N TYR A 31 -26.95 -11.46 26.59
CA TYR A 31 -27.11 -10.75 25.33
C TYR A 31 -28.51 -10.13 25.27
N PRO A 32 -28.64 -8.87 24.84
CA PRO A 32 -29.95 -8.28 24.58
C PRO A 32 -30.64 -8.99 23.40
N PRO A 33 -31.97 -8.86 23.26
CA PRO A 33 -32.68 -9.35 22.08
C PRO A 33 -32.03 -8.85 20.78
N LEU A 34 -31.74 -9.76 19.87
CA LEU A 34 -31.12 -9.46 18.59
C LEU A 34 -32.13 -8.77 17.68
N PHE A 35 -31.78 -7.59 17.17
CA PHE A 35 -32.50 -6.97 16.07
C PHE A 35 -32.17 -7.70 14.76
N ARG A 36 -33.01 -7.53 13.74
CA ARG A 36 -32.66 -7.98 12.40
C ARG A 36 -31.54 -7.09 11.86
N ASP A 37 -30.40 -7.70 11.60
CA ASP A 37 -29.31 -7.04 10.88
C ASP A 37 -29.69 -6.88 9.40
N VAL A 38 -29.11 -5.87 8.77
CA VAL A 38 -29.18 -5.73 7.30
C VAL A 38 -28.36 -6.84 6.65
N ASP A 39 -28.79 -7.28 5.48
CA ASP A 39 -28.01 -8.22 4.69
C ASP A 39 -26.62 -7.62 4.40
N PRO A 40 -25.56 -8.46 4.34
CA PRO A 40 -24.23 -7.98 3.99
C PRO A 40 -24.24 -7.33 2.60
N PRO A 41 -23.36 -6.34 2.35
CA PRO A 41 -23.25 -5.72 1.04
C PRO A 41 -23.00 -6.78 -0.04
N ALA A 42 -23.65 -6.63 -1.19
CA ALA A 42 -23.48 -7.55 -2.30
C ALA A 42 -22.04 -7.55 -2.81
N LEU A 43 -21.52 -8.73 -3.17
CA LEU A 43 -20.19 -8.86 -3.74
C LEU A 43 -20.21 -8.41 -5.21
N GLU A 44 -19.54 -7.31 -5.52
CA GLU A 44 -19.30 -6.86 -6.89
C GLU A 44 -18.03 -7.49 -7.45
N LEU A 45 -18.14 -8.10 -8.64
CA LEU A 45 -17.02 -8.75 -9.31
C LEU A 45 -16.35 -7.75 -10.27
N PHE A 46 -15.42 -6.96 -9.74
CA PHE A 46 -14.61 -6.03 -10.53
C PHE A 46 -13.41 -6.74 -11.17
N ASP A 47 -13.06 -6.33 -12.39
CA ASP A 47 -11.78 -6.71 -12.99
C ASP A 47 -10.66 -5.85 -12.39
N LEU A 48 -9.91 -6.43 -11.45
CA LEU A 48 -8.86 -5.71 -10.72
C LEU A 48 -7.70 -5.30 -11.64
N GLU A 49 -7.46 -6.03 -12.73
CA GLU A 49 -6.41 -5.68 -13.69
C GLU A 49 -6.76 -4.38 -14.41
N ASP A 50 -8.02 -4.14 -14.76
CA ASP A 50 -8.42 -2.89 -15.42
C ASP A 50 -8.45 -1.71 -14.43
N TYR A 51 -9.00 -1.93 -13.23
CA TYR A 51 -9.17 -0.86 -12.23
C TYR A 51 -7.87 -0.45 -11.52
N PHE A 52 -6.94 -1.37 -11.32
CA PHE A 52 -5.69 -1.12 -10.59
C PHE A 52 -4.43 -1.22 -11.46
N ALA A 53 -4.55 -1.39 -12.79
CA ALA A 53 -3.38 -1.39 -13.64
C ALA A 53 -2.61 -0.07 -13.54
N SER A 54 -1.31 -0.20 -13.29
CA SER A 54 -0.38 0.91 -13.39
C SER A 54 -0.36 1.48 -14.80
N GLU A 55 0.02 2.75 -14.93
CA GLU A 55 0.19 3.41 -16.23
C GLU A 55 1.09 2.59 -17.16
N THR A 56 2.20 2.04 -16.62
CA THR A 56 3.10 1.16 -17.36
C THR A 56 2.40 -0.10 -17.89
N SER A 57 1.60 -0.78 -17.06
CA SER A 57 0.87 -1.97 -17.50
C SER A 57 -0.13 -1.64 -18.61
N ARG A 58 -0.88 -0.54 -18.44
CA ARG A 58 -1.85 -0.06 -19.45
C ARG A 58 -1.17 0.31 -20.77
N LEU A 59 -0.02 0.98 -20.72
CA LEU A 59 0.78 1.32 -21.90
C LEU A 59 1.31 0.07 -22.60
N ASN A 60 1.81 -0.92 -21.87
CA ASN A 60 2.28 -2.19 -22.44
C ASN A 60 1.15 -2.94 -23.15
N GLN A 61 -0.04 -3.00 -22.52
CA GLN A 61 -1.21 -3.60 -23.13
C GLN A 61 -1.66 -2.84 -24.39
N LEU A 62 -1.63 -1.51 -24.36
CA LEU A 62 -1.94 -0.67 -25.51
C LEU A 62 -0.97 -0.90 -26.67
N ALA A 63 0.34 -0.97 -26.38
CA ALA A 63 1.38 -1.21 -27.38
C ALA A 63 1.22 -2.57 -28.07
N ASN A 64 0.79 -3.60 -27.33
CA ASN A 64 0.52 -4.93 -27.90
C ASN A 64 -0.75 -4.99 -28.76
N LYS A 65 -1.65 -4.00 -28.65
CA LYS A 65 -2.93 -3.95 -29.38
C LYS A 65 -2.87 -3.12 -30.66
N CYS A 66 -1.92 -2.21 -30.77
CA CYS A 66 -1.84 -1.25 -31.88
C CYS A 66 -0.78 -1.65 -32.92
N ASN A 67 -1.06 -1.33 -34.18
CA ASN A 67 -0.08 -1.43 -35.27
C ASN A 67 0.22 -0.04 -35.85
N GLU A 68 1.06 0.03 -36.88
CA GLU A 68 1.44 1.31 -37.54
C GLU A 68 0.25 2.11 -38.08
N GLN A 69 -0.85 1.44 -38.43
CA GLN A 69 -2.07 2.08 -38.93
C GLN A 69 -2.87 2.77 -37.81
N ASP A 70 -2.64 2.38 -36.56
CA ASP A 70 -3.36 2.89 -35.38
C ASP A 70 -2.55 3.96 -34.64
N LEU A 71 -1.53 4.53 -35.27
CA LEU A 71 -0.56 5.42 -34.63
C LEU A 71 -1.23 6.63 -33.96
N GLU A 72 -2.21 7.23 -34.63
CA GLU A 72 -2.92 8.39 -34.09
C GLU A 72 -3.72 8.03 -32.82
N PHE A 73 -4.38 6.86 -32.83
CA PHE A 73 -5.09 6.34 -31.67
C PHE A 73 -4.12 6.03 -30.52
N PHE A 74 -3.02 5.33 -30.83
CA PHE A 74 -1.99 4.98 -29.86
C PHE A 74 -1.45 6.22 -29.14
N VAL A 75 -1.09 7.27 -29.87
CA VAL A 75 -0.53 8.50 -29.28
C VAL A 75 -1.56 9.23 -28.41
N LYS A 76 -2.84 9.25 -28.82
CA LYS A 76 -3.90 9.90 -28.03
C LYS A 76 -4.18 9.13 -26.73
N GLU A 77 -4.25 7.81 -26.79
CA GLU A 77 -4.42 6.97 -25.60
C GLU A 77 -3.20 6.99 -24.69
N PHE A 78 -1.98 7.04 -25.24
CA PHE A 78 -0.77 7.30 -24.48
C PHE A 78 -0.88 8.62 -23.70
N GLY A 79 -1.32 9.69 -24.36
CA GLY A 79 -1.53 10.99 -23.71
C GLY A 79 -2.57 10.95 -22.59
N ASN A 80 -3.60 10.13 -22.73
CA ASN A 80 -4.61 9.90 -21.69
C ASN A 80 -4.05 9.11 -20.51
N ILE A 81 -3.35 8.01 -20.76
CA ILE A 81 -2.79 7.14 -19.72
C ILE A 81 -1.69 7.86 -18.93
N ALA A 82 -0.81 8.60 -19.60
CA ALA A 82 0.29 9.36 -18.98
C ALA A 82 -0.16 10.71 -18.36
N GLY A 83 -1.47 11.03 -18.40
CA GLY A 83 -2.00 12.27 -17.82
C GLY A 83 -1.52 13.55 -18.52
N ILE A 84 -1.11 13.47 -19.78
CA ILE A 84 -0.67 14.61 -20.60
C ILE A 84 -1.88 15.33 -21.19
N SER A 85 -2.92 14.59 -21.57
CA SER A 85 -4.14 15.17 -22.16
C SER A 85 -4.82 16.20 -21.26
N SER A 86 -4.67 16.11 -19.93
CA SER A 86 -5.21 17.10 -18.98
C SER A 86 -4.44 18.43 -18.98
N ARG A 87 -3.21 18.45 -19.49
CA ARG A 87 -2.31 19.61 -19.54
C ARG A 87 -2.41 20.39 -20.86
N ILE A 88 -3.00 19.77 -21.88
CA ILE A 88 -3.22 20.35 -23.20
C ILE A 88 -4.69 20.77 -23.31
N PRO A 89 -4.99 21.96 -23.85
CA PRO A 89 -6.37 22.41 -24.02
C PRO A 89 -7.14 21.48 -24.99
N ALA A 90 -8.45 21.34 -24.76
CA ALA A 90 -9.27 20.28 -25.36
C ALA A 90 -9.38 20.37 -26.90
N ASP A 91 -9.22 21.57 -27.45
CA ASP A 91 -9.19 21.90 -28.87
C ASP A 91 -7.93 21.40 -29.59
N GLN A 92 -6.86 21.10 -28.85
CA GLN A 92 -5.53 20.76 -29.41
C GLN A 92 -5.03 19.38 -28.97
N ARG A 93 -5.92 18.47 -28.56
CA ARG A 93 -5.57 17.07 -28.18
C ARG A 93 -5.35 16.15 -29.38
N ASP A 94 -4.65 16.66 -30.40
CA ASP A 94 -4.18 15.87 -31.53
C ASP A 94 -2.85 15.19 -31.19
N ALA A 95 -2.60 14.06 -31.86
CA ALA A 95 -1.38 13.27 -31.66
C ALA A 95 -0.10 14.10 -31.79
N LYS A 96 -0.09 15.08 -32.72
CA LYS A 96 1.07 15.96 -32.93
C LYS A 96 1.39 16.82 -31.72
N HIS A 97 0.38 17.44 -31.10
CA HIS A 97 0.56 18.29 -29.92
C HIS A 97 0.96 17.48 -28.68
N ILE A 98 0.46 16.25 -28.55
CA ILE A 98 0.86 15.33 -27.48
C ILE A 98 2.35 15.00 -27.62
N LEU A 99 2.82 14.65 -28.83
CA LEU A 99 4.24 14.37 -29.07
C LEU A 99 5.13 15.60 -28.87
N ASP A 100 4.69 16.77 -29.35
CA ASP A 100 5.43 18.02 -29.18
C ASP A 100 5.63 18.36 -27.69
N TYR A 101 4.57 18.19 -26.88
CA TYR A 101 4.65 18.36 -25.44
C TYR A 101 5.66 17.40 -24.81
N VAL A 102 5.57 16.10 -25.12
CA VAL A 102 6.47 15.08 -24.57
C VAL A 102 7.92 15.36 -24.94
N LEU A 103 8.20 15.66 -26.21
CA LEU A 103 9.54 15.96 -26.70
C LEU A 103 10.12 17.20 -26.02
N THR A 104 9.30 18.24 -25.84
CA THR A 104 9.70 19.44 -25.11
C THR A 104 10.05 19.10 -23.66
N GLN A 105 9.23 18.31 -22.96
CA GLN A 105 9.52 17.89 -21.59
C GLN A 105 10.80 17.04 -21.50
N LEU A 106 11.03 16.13 -22.44
CA LEU A 106 12.24 15.31 -22.49
C LEU A 106 13.49 16.15 -22.75
N PHE A 107 13.39 17.14 -23.63
CA PHE A 107 14.48 18.06 -23.93
C PHE A 107 14.84 18.91 -22.69
N GLU A 108 13.84 19.47 -22.02
CA GLU A 108 14.01 20.22 -20.77
C GLU A 108 14.63 19.36 -19.67
N PHE A 109 14.13 18.14 -19.48
CA PHE A 109 14.68 17.19 -18.52
C PHE A 109 16.16 16.88 -18.81
N LYS A 110 16.49 16.61 -20.09
CA LYS A 110 17.87 16.34 -20.48
C LYS A 110 18.76 17.56 -20.29
N ARG A 111 18.28 18.77 -20.60
CA ARG A 111 19.04 20.01 -20.38
C ARG A 111 19.37 20.20 -18.89
N LEU A 112 18.41 19.94 -18.00
CA LEU A 112 18.62 20.05 -16.55
C LEU A 112 19.63 19.02 -16.02
N ASN A 113 19.66 17.80 -16.57
CA ASN A 113 20.65 16.79 -16.19
C ASN A 113 22.09 17.20 -16.57
N VAL A 114 22.24 17.86 -17.73
CA VAL A 114 23.52 18.42 -18.17
C VAL A 114 24.00 19.52 -17.21
N GLU A 115 23.11 20.41 -16.77
CA GLU A 115 23.46 21.50 -15.84
C GLU A 115 23.83 21.00 -14.42
N GLN A 116 23.29 19.85 -14.01
CA GLN A 116 23.58 19.24 -12.70
C GLN A 116 24.85 18.35 -12.71
N GLY A 117 25.58 18.26 -13.83
CA GLY A 117 26.79 17.44 -13.94
C GLY A 117 26.54 15.93 -13.81
N LEU A 118 25.30 15.48 -13.96
CA LEU A 118 24.96 14.05 -13.93
C LEU A 118 25.24 13.37 -15.28
N ASP A 119 25.44 14.17 -16.34
CA ASP A 119 25.73 13.72 -17.70
C ASP A 119 27.24 13.80 -18.05
N ASP A 120 28.15 13.84 -17.06
CA ASP A 120 29.62 13.85 -17.22
C ASP A 120 30.19 12.53 -17.82
N TYR A 121 29.40 11.79 -18.60
CA TYR A 121 29.85 10.67 -19.41
C TYR A 121 30.11 11.17 -20.83
N GLU A 122 31.39 11.22 -21.22
CA GLU A 122 31.83 11.84 -22.48
C GLU A 122 31.01 11.38 -23.72
N PRO A 123 30.50 12.32 -24.54
CA PRO A 123 29.86 12.02 -25.80
C PRO A 123 30.91 11.63 -26.86
N GLY A 124 31.40 10.39 -26.78
CA GLY A 124 32.40 9.86 -27.71
C GLY A 124 32.69 8.36 -27.62
N MET A 125 32.27 7.66 -26.56
CA MET A 125 32.68 6.26 -26.34
C MET A 125 31.68 5.18 -26.80
N TYR A 126 30.47 5.54 -27.23
CA TYR A 126 29.54 4.62 -27.90
C TYR A 126 29.00 5.22 -29.20
N GLY A 127 29.89 5.34 -30.19
CA GLY A 127 29.46 5.30 -31.58
C GLY A 127 28.87 3.92 -31.89
N SER A 128 27.64 3.92 -32.40
CA SER A 128 27.00 2.85 -33.17
C SER A 128 27.29 1.42 -32.70
N LYS A 129 26.68 1.00 -31.59
CA LYS A 129 26.19 -0.38 -31.52
C LYS A 129 24.68 -0.32 -31.57
N ILE A 130 24.13 -0.91 -32.63
CA ILE A 130 22.73 -1.33 -32.66
C ILE A 130 22.54 -2.12 -31.36
N VAL A 131 21.74 -1.59 -30.44
CA VAL A 131 21.47 -2.23 -29.16
C VAL A 131 20.68 -3.50 -29.45
N ASP A 132 21.29 -4.66 -29.20
CA ASP A 132 20.54 -5.91 -29.17
C ASP A 132 19.42 -5.77 -28.13
N SER A 133 18.24 -6.27 -28.49
CA SER A 133 16.98 -6.16 -27.74
C SER A 133 17.06 -6.69 -26.30
N ASP A 134 18.10 -7.45 -25.95
CA ASP A 134 18.28 -8.10 -24.66
C ASP A 134 18.94 -7.22 -23.58
N SER A 135 19.41 -6.00 -23.93
CA SER A 135 20.10 -5.10 -22.98
C SER A 135 19.24 -3.98 -22.41
N LEU A 136 17.94 -3.91 -22.74
CA LEU A 136 16.99 -3.00 -22.08
C LEU A 136 16.45 -3.61 -20.77
N GLN A 137 17.35 -3.88 -19.83
CA GLN A 137 16.96 -4.00 -18.42
C GLN A 137 16.73 -2.58 -17.90
N TRP A 138 15.47 -2.14 -17.95
CA TRP A 138 15.02 -0.94 -17.26
C TRP A 138 15.41 -1.04 -15.78
N ASN A 139 16.32 -0.15 -15.37
CA ASN A 139 16.92 -0.18 -14.04
C ASN A 139 15.86 -0.09 -12.94
N SER A 140 15.95 -1.06 -12.02
CA SER A 140 15.70 -0.97 -10.58
C SER A 140 14.30 -0.55 -10.11
N ARG A 141 13.54 -1.56 -9.69
CA ARG A 141 12.43 -1.43 -8.72
C ARG A 141 12.83 -0.55 -7.54
N PRO A 142 11.96 0.33 -7.02
CA PRO A 142 12.13 0.84 -5.67
C PRO A 142 11.87 -0.33 -4.70
N THR A 143 12.90 -0.73 -3.95
CA THR A 143 12.77 -1.70 -2.87
C THR A 143 11.88 -1.09 -1.78
N VAL A 144 10.62 -1.53 -1.71
CA VAL A 144 9.81 -1.39 -0.50
C VAL A 144 10.51 -2.19 0.60
N ALA A 145 11.06 -1.49 1.58
CA ALA A 145 11.60 -2.10 2.79
C ALA A 145 10.47 -2.84 3.52
N SER A 146 10.48 -4.17 3.49
CA SER A 146 9.63 -4.97 4.38
C SER A 146 10.21 -4.87 5.78
N ASN A 147 9.60 -4.06 6.64
CA ASN A 147 9.80 -4.16 8.08
C ASN A 147 9.07 -5.41 8.59
N TYR A 148 9.72 -6.57 8.50
CA TYR A 148 9.43 -7.71 9.37
C TYR A 148 10.70 -8.02 10.13
N ASP A 149 10.94 -7.23 11.18
CA ASP A 149 11.95 -7.51 12.17
C ASP A 149 11.28 -8.25 13.35
N ARG A 150 11.87 -9.40 13.70
CA ARG A 150 11.85 -10.05 15.02
C ARG A 150 10.51 -10.26 15.75
N LEU A 151 10.03 -11.51 15.71
CA LEU A 151 9.55 -12.18 16.92
C LEU A 151 10.41 -13.43 17.15
N VAL A 152 11.27 -13.31 18.16
CA VAL A 152 11.97 -14.42 18.81
C VAL A 152 10.92 -15.30 19.47
N VAL A 153 10.93 -16.60 19.17
CA VAL A 153 10.32 -17.62 20.01
C VAL A 153 11.43 -18.61 20.31
N ASP A 154 11.95 -18.54 21.53
CA ASP A 154 12.86 -19.53 22.08
C ASP A 154 12.08 -20.85 22.30
N GLU A 155 12.65 -21.96 21.86
CA GLU A 155 12.35 -23.32 22.36
C GLU A 155 13.54 -23.84 23.16
#